data_AF-A0A383E1F7-F1
#
_entry.id   AF-A0A383E1F7-F1
#
_cell.length_a   1.000
_cell.length_b   1.000
_cell.length_c   1.000
_cell.angle_alpha   90.00
_cell.angle_beta   90.00
_cell.angle_gamma   90.00
#
_symmetry.space_group_name_H-M   'P 1'
#
loop_
_entity.id
_entity.type
_entity.pdbx_description
1 polymer ?
#
loop_
_entity_poly.entity_id
_entity_poly.type
_entity_poly.pdbx_seq_one_letter_code
_entity_poly.pdbx_strand_id
1 'polypeptide(L)'
;SALGFVAIGFAFMGVPQILTRFISARGRDEIVQGSLLAVICIIVFDTGAVLAGMAGRSLFPGLEDPEAILPQMSQELFPAIFTAIFLVIVLAAIMSTVDSLLILASSAVVHDVVQKIFHPDLSEHRLSLYGKLTTVVIGAGALILAVGEVRMIFWFVLFAWSGLASAFTPVILCSLFWAGTSRAGALAGMVGGFLSTVVWVLFFKEQFYDLYEMIPGFLVGFLLTVGVSLATE
;
A
#
# COMPACT_ATOMS: atom_id res chain seq x y z
N SER A 1 1.35 -16.00 9.13
CA SER A 1 2.61 -16.65 9.56
C SER A 1 3.73 -15.61 9.71
N ALA A 2 4.74 -15.82 10.58
CA ALA A 2 5.81 -14.85 10.84
C ALA A 2 6.61 -14.45 9.57
N LEU A 3 6.78 -15.39 8.64
CA LEU A 3 7.38 -15.16 7.31
C LEU A 3 6.59 -14.16 6.46
N GLY A 4 5.27 -14.11 6.60
CA GLY A 4 4.42 -13.13 5.92
C GLY A 4 4.70 -11.69 6.35
N PHE A 5 5.02 -11.47 7.63
CA PHE A 5 5.35 -10.13 8.13
C PHE A 5 6.71 -9.63 7.63
N VAL A 6 7.69 -10.52 7.44
CA VAL A 6 8.98 -10.16 6.82
C VAL A 6 8.78 -9.75 5.35
N ALA A 7 7.89 -10.44 4.64
CA ALA A 7 7.56 -10.13 3.26
C ALA A 7 6.95 -8.73 3.09
N ILE A 8 6.23 -8.19 4.08
CA ILE A 8 5.71 -6.81 4.04
C ILE A 8 6.84 -5.79 3.81
N GLY A 9 8.01 -5.98 4.41
CA GLY A 9 9.16 -5.09 4.20
C GLY A 9 9.63 -5.06 2.74
N PHE A 10 9.54 -6.20 2.04
CA PHE A 10 9.89 -6.33 0.63
C PHE A 10 8.93 -5.55 -0.28
N ALA A 11 7.66 -5.42 0.13
CA ALA A 11 6.65 -4.66 -0.61
C ALA A 11 7.07 -3.21 -0.86
N PHE A 12 7.78 -2.59 0.10
CA PHE A 12 8.20 -1.20 0.04
C PHE A 12 9.20 -0.90 -1.10
N MET A 13 9.95 -1.90 -1.57
CA MET A 13 10.92 -1.70 -2.65
C MET A 13 10.26 -1.46 -4.02
N GLY A 14 9.05 -1.98 -4.22
CA GLY A 14 8.34 -1.88 -5.48
C GLY A 14 7.43 -0.67 -5.62
N VAL A 15 7.14 0.06 -4.54
CA VAL A 15 6.04 1.04 -4.59
C VAL A 15 6.49 2.36 -5.21
N PRO A 16 5.87 2.82 -6.31
CA PRO A 16 6.28 4.04 -7.00
C PRO A 16 6.29 5.28 -6.10
N GLN A 17 5.37 5.35 -5.13
CA GLN A 17 5.24 6.48 -4.19
C GLN A 17 6.46 6.73 -3.30
N ILE A 18 7.29 5.71 -3.08
CA ILE A 18 8.53 5.85 -2.29
C ILE A 18 9.70 6.19 -3.21
N LEU A 19 9.73 5.55 -4.38
CA LEU A 19 10.73 5.84 -5.41
C LEU A 19 10.69 7.31 -5.85
N THR A 20 9.51 7.89 -6.03
CA THR A 20 9.38 9.32 -6.38
C THR A 20 9.95 10.24 -5.31
N ARG A 21 9.89 9.86 -4.03
CA ARG A 21 10.51 10.61 -2.92
C ARG A 21 12.03 10.50 -2.94
N PHE A 22 12.59 9.37 -3.35
CA PHE A 22 14.04 9.24 -3.54
C PHE A 22 14.52 10.03 -4.76
N ILE A 23 13.73 10.07 -5.83
CA ILE A 23 14.05 10.84 -7.05
C ILE A 23 14.01 12.36 -6.80
N SER A 24 13.16 12.83 -5.88
CA SER A 24 13.06 14.26 -5.54
C SER A 24 14.09 14.74 -4.50
N ALA A 25 14.87 13.84 -3.88
CA ALA A 25 15.89 14.20 -2.92
C ALA A 25 17.08 14.93 -3.59
N ARG A 26 17.70 15.90 -2.90
CA ARG A 26 18.71 16.77 -3.53
C ARG A 26 20.07 16.09 -3.69
N GLY A 27 20.32 15.06 -2.90
CA GLY A 27 21.59 14.34 -2.92
C GLY A 27 21.56 13.05 -2.12
N ARG A 28 22.62 12.26 -2.28
CA ARG A 28 22.76 10.95 -1.64
C ARG A 28 22.76 11.04 -0.11
N ASP A 29 23.40 12.07 0.45
CA ASP A 29 23.51 12.21 1.90
C ASP A 29 22.14 12.46 2.56
N GLU A 30 21.29 13.26 1.92
CA GLU A 30 19.90 13.47 2.37
C GLU A 30 19.08 12.18 2.31
N ILE A 31 19.27 11.35 1.27
CA ILE A 31 18.61 10.05 1.16
C ILE A 31 19.02 9.13 2.30
N VAL A 32 20.32 9.03 2.59
CA VAL A 32 20.83 8.13 3.65
C VAL A 32 20.37 8.61 5.03
N GLN A 33 20.53 9.89 5.33
CA GLN A 33 20.12 10.47 6.62
C GLN A 33 18.59 10.39 6.80
N GLY A 34 17.83 10.73 5.77
CA GLY A 34 16.37 10.66 5.78
C GLY A 34 15.86 9.22 5.94
N SER A 35 16.51 8.25 5.27
CA SER A 35 16.16 6.83 5.40
C SER A 35 16.47 6.30 6.80
N LEU A 36 17.61 6.69 7.40
CA LEU A 36 17.94 6.29 8.77
C LEU A 36 16.91 6.83 9.77
N LEU A 37 16.54 8.10 9.66
CA LEU A 37 15.49 8.68 10.50
C LEU A 37 14.15 7.97 10.29
N ALA A 38 13.78 7.68 9.04
CA ALA A 38 12.55 6.95 8.73
C ALA A 38 12.53 5.55 9.37
N VAL A 39 13.64 4.80 9.29
CA VAL A 39 13.76 3.47 9.90
C VAL A 39 13.63 3.55 11.42
N ILE A 40 14.28 4.52 12.07
CA ILE A 40 14.18 4.72 13.52
C ILE A 40 12.72 5.03 13.90
N CYS A 41 12.07 5.94 13.17
CA CYS A 41 10.66 6.27 13.39
C CYS A 41 9.76 5.04 13.24
N ILE A 42 9.92 4.27 12.17
CA ILE A 42 9.13 3.04 11.93
C ILE A 42 9.30 2.08 13.10
N ILE A 43 10.53 1.78 13.52
CA ILE A 43 10.78 0.85 14.63
C ILE A 43 10.11 1.35 15.91
N VAL A 44 10.26 2.63 16.26
CA VAL A 44 9.71 3.18 17.50
C VAL A 44 8.18 3.17 17.48
N PHE A 45 7.56 3.66 16.41
CA PHE A 45 6.09 3.77 16.32
C PHE A 45 5.42 2.40 16.16
N ASP A 46 5.96 1.51 15.32
CA ASP A 46 5.36 0.18 15.11
C ASP A 46 5.51 -0.68 16.36
N THR A 47 6.66 -0.63 17.04
CA THR A 47 6.83 -1.34 18.32
C THR A 47 5.85 -0.81 19.36
N GLY A 48 5.66 0.52 19.44
CA GLY A 48 4.67 1.13 20.32
C GLY A 48 3.25 0.67 20.01
N ALA A 49 2.87 0.63 18.73
CA ALA A 49 1.55 0.18 18.29
C ALA A 49 1.30 -1.30 18.60
N VAL A 50 2.29 -2.17 18.35
CA VAL A 50 2.19 -3.61 18.64
C VAL A 50 2.07 -3.85 20.15
N LEU A 51 2.92 -3.21 20.97
CA LEU A 51 2.86 -3.34 22.42
C LEU A 51 1.54 -2.82 22.99
N ALA A 52 1.04 -1.69 22.47
CA ALA A 52 -0.28 -1.17 22.86
C ALA A 52 -1.40 -2.14 22.50
N GLY A 53 -1.37 -2.74 21.31
CA GLY A 53 -2.34 -3.76 20.90
C GLY A 53 -2.27 -5.03 21.76
N MET A 54 -1.07 -5.49 22.13
CA MET A 54 -0.88 -6.62 23.03
C MET A 54 -1.42 -6.34 24.44
N ALA A 55 -1.11 -5.16 24.99
CA ALA A 55 -1.62 -4.71 26.28
C ALA A 55 -3.15 -4.59 26.25
N GLY A 56 -3.70 -3.99 25.19
CA GLY A 56 -5.13 -3.87 24.97
C GLY A 56 -5.84 -5.22 24.94
N ARG A 57 -5.31 -6.19 24.18
CA ARG A 57 -5.85 -7.54 24.13
C ARG A 57 -5.88 -8.23 25.50
N SER A 58 -4.88 -7.98 26.35
CA SER A 58 -4.82 -8.52 27.71
C SER A 58 -5.81 -7.84 28.66
N LEU A 59 -6.03 -6.54 28.51
CA LEU A 59 -6.90 -5.75 29.39
C LEU A 59 -8.38 -5.87 29.01
N PHE A 60 -8.67 -5.99 27.72
CA PHE A 60 -10.03 -6.02 27.16
C PHE A 60 -10.21 -7.28 26.28
N PRO A 61 -10.32 -8.47 26.89
CA PRO A 61 -10.53 -9.70 26.13
C PRO A 61 -11.96 -9.75 25.56
N GLY A 62 -12.11 -10.30 24.34
CA GLY A 62 -13.41 -10.61 23.76
C GLY A 62 -14.10 -9.47 22.99
N LEU A 63 -13.36 -8.46 22.53
CA LEU A 63 -13.90 -7.48 21.59
C LEU A 63 -14.38 -8.15 20.30
N GLU A 64 -15.58 -7.76 19.84
CA GLU A 64 -16.13 -8.19 18.54
C GLU A 64 -15.27 -7.69 17.38
N ASP A 65 -14.83 -6.41 17.46
CA ASP A 65 -13.90 -5.80 16.53
C ASP A 65 -12.54 -5.52 17.21
N PRO A 66 -11.48 -6.27 16.86
CA PRO A 66 -10.13 -6.02 17.37
C PRO A 66 -9.57 -4.64 17.02
N GLU A 67 -10.04 -3.99 15.96
CA GLU A 67 -9.53 -2.69 15.51
C GLU A 67 -10.07 -1.53 16.38
N ALA A 68 -11.16 -1.76 17.11
CA ALA A 68 -11.71 -0.83 18.08
C ALA A 68 -10.93 -0.80 19.41
N ILE A 69 -9.87 -1.61 19.57
CA ILE A 69 -9.13 -1.71 20.83
C ILE A 69 -8.52 -0.37 21.27
N LEU A 70 -7.96 0.41 20.34
CA LEU A 70 -7.33 1.69 20.66
C LEU A 70 -8.34 2.75 21.15
N PRO A 71 -9.48 2.97 20.45
CA PRO A 71 -10.57 3.78 20.98
C PRO A 71 -11.06 3.31 22.35
N GLN A 72 -11.24 2.00 22.55
CA GLN A 72 -11.72 1.43 23.81
C GLN A 72 -10.76 1.70 24.96
N MET A 73 -9.47 1.42 24.76
CA MET A 73 -8.42 1.71 25.74
C MET A 73 -8.37 3.20 26.08
N SER A 74 -8.54 4.07 25.09
CA SER A 74 -8.51 5.51 25.30
C SER A 74 -9.68 6.01 26.15
N GLN A 75 -10.87 5.41 26.02
CA GLN A 75 -12.05 5.76 26.82
C GLN A 75 -11.93 5.28 28.28
N GLU A 76 -11.35 4.10 28.49
CA GLU A 76 -11.28 3.48 29.82
C GLU A 76 -10.06 3.92 30.63
N LEU A 77 -8.93 4.22 29.97
CA LEU A 77 -7.66 4.52 30.64
C LEU A 77 -7.37 6.02 30.80
N PHE A 78 -8.04 6.88 30.03
CA PHE A 78 -7.77 8.32 30.05
C PHE A 78 -8.99 9.15 30.47
N PRO A 79 -8.77 10.34 31.07
CA PRO A 79 -9.83 11.32 31.24
C PRO A 79 -10.43 11.76 29.91
N ALA A 80 -11.73 12.10 29.90
CA ALA A 80 -12.49 12.43 28.68
C ALA A 80 -11.82 13.47 27.75
N ILE A 81 -11.12 14.45 28.32
CA ILE A 81 -10.41 15.47 27.54
C ILE A 81 -9.27 14.85 26.71
N PHE A 82 -8.49 13.94 27.30
CA PHE A 82 -7.39 13.28 26.59
C PHE A 82 -7.92 12.28 25.56
N THR A 83 -9.00 11.56 25.87
CA THR A 83 -9.68 10.68 24.91
C THR A 83 -10.15 11.46 23.68
N ALA A 84 -10.80 12.62 23.89
CA ALA A 84 -11.27 13.46 22.80
C ALA A 84 -10.11 13.97 21.92
N ILE A 85 -9.04 14.47 22.55
CA ILE A 85 -7.83 14.92 21.83
C ILE A 85 -7.21 13.76 21.04
N PHE A 86 -7.08 12.59 21.65
CA PHE A 86 -6.52 11.40 21.02
C PHE A 86 -7.31 10.99 19.77
N LEU A 87 -8.65 10.89 19.88
CA LEU A 87 -9.50 10.53 18.74
C LEU A 87 -9.41 11.57 17.61
N VAL A 88 -9.34 12.86 17.94
CA VAL A 88 -9.13 13.92 16.94
C VAL A 88 -7.78 13.77 16.23
N ILE A 89 -6.70 13.46 16.97
CA ILE A 89 -5.38 13.23 16.38
C ILE A 89 -5.39 12.02 15.43
N VAL A 90 -6.03 10.92 15.83
CA VAL A 90 -6.14 9.73 14.98
C VAL A 90 -6.92 10.04 13.70
N LEU A 91 -8.07 10.72 13.81
CA LEU A 91 -8.84 11.15 12.65
C LEU A 91 -8.05 12.09 11.74
N ALA A 92 -7.31 13.05 12.31
CA ALA A 92 -6.46 13.95 11.54
C ALA A 92 -5.36 13.20 10.78
N ALA A 93 -4.72 12.22 11.41
CA ALA A 93 -3.71 11.37 10.77
C ALA A 93 -4.30 10.55 9.61
N ILE A 94 -5.48 9.96 9.80
CA ILE A 94 -6.20 9.22 8.75
C ILE A 94 -6.53 10.16 7.58
N MET A 95 -7.09 11.35 7.85
CA MET A 95 -7.42 12.32 6.80
C MET A 95 -6.21 12.75 5.99
N SER A 96 -5.04 12.95 6.62
CA SER A 96 -3.81 13.31 5.92
C SER A 96 -3.34 12.22 4.94
N THR A 97 -3.56 10.95 5.29
CA THR A 97 -3.20 9.80 4.46
C THR A 97 -4.20 9.64 3.32
N VAL A 98 -5.49 9.75 3.61
CA VAL A 98 -6.57 9.66 2.62
C VAL A 98 -6.42 10.74 1.56
N ASP A 99 -6.16 11.99 1.95
CA ASP A 99 -5.94 13.09 1.02
C ASP A 99 -4.79 12.80 0.06
N SER A 100 -3.64 12.38 0.60
CA SER A 100 -2.46 12.04 -0.19
C SER A 100 -2.71 10.89 -1.18
N LEU A 101 -3.41 9.83 -0.74
CA LEU A 101 -3.73 8.68 -1.59
C LEU A 101 -4.75 9.03 -2.68
N LEU A 102 -5.78 9.82 -2.36
CA LEU A 102 -6.78 10.27 -3.32
C LEU A 102 -6.16 11.18 -4.38
N ILE A 103 -5.29 12.11 -3.98
CA ILE A 103 -4.54 12.96 -4.91
C ILE A 103 -3.63 12.12 -5.80
N LEU A 104 -2.89 11.17 -5.22
CA LEU A 104 -2.01 10.28 -5.99
C LEU A 104 -2.78 9.46 -7.02
N ALA A 105 -3.87 8.81 -6.60
CA ALA A 105 -4.70 8.00 -7.49
C ALA A 105 -5.35 8.85 -8.59
N SER A 106 -5.90 10.02 -8.22
CA SER A 106 -6.50 10.94 -9.17
C SER A 106 -5.49 11.46 -10.20
N SER A 107 -4.29 11.84 -9.74
CA SER A 107 -3.19 12.28 -10.60
C SER A 107 -2.77 11.18 -11.58
N ALA A 108 -2.63 9.94 -11.10
CA ALA A 108 -2.30 8.80 -11.96
C ALA A 108 -3.37 8.58 -13.04
N VAL A 109 -4.67 8.59 -12.68
CA VAL A 109 -5.75 8.44 -13.67
C VAL A 109 -5.73 9.61 -14.68
N VAL A 110 -5.59 10.84 -14.22
CA VAL A 110 -5.68 12.00 -15.12
C VAL A 110 -4.45 12.13 -16.01
N HIS A 111 -3.24 12.01 -15.47
CA HIS A 111 -2.02 12.15 -16.27
C HIS A 111 -1.69 10.89 -17.07
N ASP A 112 -1.80 9.69 -16.48
CA ASP A 112 -1.38 8.46 -17.17
C ASP A 112 -2.46 7.87 -18.06
N VAL A 113 -3.75 8.04 -17.73
CA VAL A 113 -4.85 7.53 -18.56
C VAL A 113 -5.44 8.65 -19.41
N VAL A 114 -6.00 9.69 -18.81
CA VAL A 114 -6.76 10.71 -19.57
C VAL A 114 -5.85 11.51 -20.49
N GLN A 115 -4.72 12.03 -20.00
CA GLN A 115 -3.82 12.86 -20.80
C GLN A 115 -3.01 12.01 -21.79
N LYS A 116 -2.26 11.01 -21.32
CA LYS A 116 -1.37 10.22 -22.20
C LYS A 116 -2.10 9.35 -23.23
N ILE A 117 -3.29 8.82 -22.91
CA ILE A 117 -3.99 7.85 -23.78
C ILE A 117 -5.10 8.53 -24.59
N PHE A 118 -5.93 9.36 -23.95
CA PHE A 118 -7.15 9.88 -24.60
C PHE A 118 -6.99 11.30 -25.18
N HIS A 119 -6.36 12.22 -24.43
CA HIS A 119 -6.30 13.64 -24.81
C HIS A 119 -4.95 14.29 -24.43
N PRO A 120 -3.91 14.13 -25.26
CA PRO A 120 -2.57 14.64 -24.98
C PRO A 120 -2.49 16.16 -24.79
N ASP A 121 -3.32 16.89 -25.54
CA ASP A 121 -3.29 18.37 -25.60
C ASP A 121 -4.25 19.05 -24.60
N LEU A 122 -4.60 18.36 -23.50
CA LEU A 122 -5.46 18.91 -22.46
C LEU A 122 -4.79 20.12 -21.77
N SER A 123 -5.54 21.22 -21.66
CA SER A 123 -5.09 22.39 -20.90
C SER A 123 -5.05 22.11 -19.39
N GLU A 124 -4.13 22.77 -18.68
CA GLU A 124 -3.96 22.61 -17.22
C GLU A 124 -5.26 22.84 -16.42
N HIS A 125 -6.09 23.79 -16.87
CA HIS A 125 -7.38 24.06 -16.25
C HIS A 125 -8.34 22.86 -16.33
N ARG A 126 -8.35 22.15 -17.48
CA ARG A 126 -9.17 20.95 -17.66
C ARG A 126 -8.57 19.76 -16.90
N LEU A 127 -7.25 19.63 -16.87
CA LEU A 127 -6.56 18.62 -16.06
C LEU A 127 -6.93 18.75 -14.58
N SER A 128 -6.90 19.97 -14.03
CA SER A 128 -7.33 20.23 -12.66
C SER A 128 -8.80 19.86 -12.41
N LEU A 129 -9.70 20.19 -13.34
CA LEU A 129 -11.11 19.83 -13.24
C LEU A 129 -11.33 18.32 -13.24
N TYR A 130 -10.69 17.61 -14.18
CA TYR A 130 -10.75 16.15 -14.22
C TYR A 130 -10.13 15.52 -12.98
N GLY A 131 -9.05 16.09 -12.44
CA GLY A 131 -8.47 15.64 -11.17
C GLY A 131 -9.47 15.72 -10.02
N LYS A 132 -10.13 16.88 -9.86
CA LYS A 132 -11.16 17.05 -8.82
C LYS A 132 -12.32 16.07 -9.00
N LEU A 133 -12.79 15.89 -10.24
CA LEU A 133 -13.90 14.96 -10.53
C LEU A 133 -13.50 13.50 -10.22
N THR A 134 -12.32 13.08 -10.67
CA THR A 134 -11.78 11.74 -10.39
C THR A 134 -11.62 11.51 -8.89
N THR A 135 -11.13 12.50 -8.13
CA THR A 135 -11.03 12.42 -6.67
C THR A 135 -12.40 12.17 -6.03
N VAL A 136 -13.45 12.90 -6.45
CA VAL A 136 -14.81 12.71 -5.95
C VAL A 136 -15.34 11.32 -6.29
N VAL A 137 -15.12 10.84 -7.52
CA VAL A 137 -15.57 9.51 -7.96
C VAL A 137 -14.88 8.39 -7.17
N ILE A 138 -13.55 8.45 -7.02
CA ILE A 138 -12.78 7.45 -6.26
C ILE A 138 -13.20 7.49 -4.79
N GLY A 139 -13.33 8.69 -4.19
CA GLY A 139 -13.76 8.85 -2.80
C GLY A 139 -15.16 8.32 -2.53
N ALA A 140 -16.12 8.62 -3.42
CA ALA A 140 -17.48 8.10 -3.31
C ALA A 140 -17.52 6.57 -3.45
N GLY A 141 -16.77 6.00 -4.39
CA GLY A 141 -16.63 4.56 -4.54
C GLY A 141 -16.04 3.88 -3.31
N ALA A 142 -14.96 4.46 -2.75
CA ALA A 142 -14.35 3.97 -1.53
C ALA A 142 -15.33 4.01 -0.34
N LEU A 143 -16.14 5.07 -0.21
CA LEU A 143 -17.14 5.19 0.85
C LEU A 143 -18.26 4.16 0.71
N ILE A 144 -18.76 3.92 -0.50
CA ILE A 144 -19.78 2.89 -0.76
C ILE A 144 -19.26 1.50 -0.36
N LEU A 145 -18.01 1.18 -0.73
CA LEU A 145 -17.38 -0.09 -0.35
C LEU A 145 -17.17 -0.19 1.16
N ALA A 146 -16.73 0.90 1.80
CA ALA A 146 -16.48 0.93 3.23
C ALA A 146 -17.74 0.70 4.09
N VAL A 147 -18.92 1.15 3.63
CA VAL A 147 -20.19 0.96 4.36
C VAL A 147 -20.69 -0.49 4.28
N GLY A 148 -20.38 -1.21 3.20
CA GLY A 148 -20.90 -2.56 2.94
C GLY A 148 -20.03 -3.71 3.45
N GLU A 149 -18.81 -3.43 3.92
CA GLU A 149 -17.81 -4.46 4.20
C GLU A 149 -17.62 -4.76 5.69
N VAL A 150 -17.41 -6.05 5.98
CA VAL A 150 -17.31 -6.60 7.35
C VAL A 150 -15.89 -7.08 7.68
N ARG A 151 -14.96 -7.02 6.71
CA ARG A 151 -13.57 -7.44 6.92
C ARG A 151 -12.78 -6.39 7.68
N MET A 152 -11.82 -6.85 8.49
CA MET A 152 -10.85 -6.00 9.19
C MET A 152 -10.09 -5.09 8.21
N ILE A 153 -9.96 -3.80 8.54
CA ILE A 153 -9.21 -2.79 7.79
C ILE A 153 -7.78 -3.27 7.52
N PHE A 154 -7.14 -3.90 8.50
CA PHE A 154 -5.79 -4.43 8.38
C PHE A 154 -5.66 -5.43 7.22
N TRP A 155 -6.67 -6.26 7.00
CA TRP A 155 -6.68 -7.22 5.90
C TRP A 155 -6.75 -6.52 4.54
N PHE A 156 -7.61 -5.50 4.39
CA PHE A 156 -7.70 -4.71 3.16
C PHE A 156 -6.39 -4.01 2.83
N VAL A 157 -5.72 -3.45 3.85
CA VAL A 157 -4.41 -2.81 3.68
C VAL A 157 -3.38 -3.84 3.22
N LEU A 158 -3.28 -5.00 3.88
CA LEU A 158 -2.33 -6.04 3.49
C LEU A 158 -2.57 -6.55 2.07
N PHE A 159 -3.83 -6.69 1.65
CA PHE A 159 -4.19 -7.13 0.30
C PHE A 159 -3.85 -6.06 -0.76
N ALA A 160 -4.16 -4.79 -0.50
CA ALA A 160 -3.79 -3.70 -1.41
C ALA A 160 -2.26 -3.60 -1.57
N TRP A 161 -1.52 -3.74 -0.47
CA TRP A 161 -0.06 -3.75 -0.48
C TRP A 161 0.52 -4.96 -1.20
N SER A 162 -0.06 -6.16 -1.04
CA SER A 162 0.43 -7.35 -1.73
C SER A 162 0.22 -7.23 -3.24
N GLY A 163 -0.92 -6.71 -3.70
CA GLY A 163 -1.17 -6.49 -5.12
C GLY A 163 -0.16 -5.52 -5.76
N LEU A 164 0.10 -4.38 -5.11
CA LEU A 164 1.09 -3.41 -5.58
C LEU A 164 2.51 -4.00 -5.58
N ALA A 165 2.89 -4.64 -4.49
CA ALA A 165 4.21 -5.24 -4.34
C ALA A 165 4.47 -6.33 -5.37
N SER A 166 3.53 -7.24 -5.59
CA SER A 166 3.65 -8.32 -6.57
C SER A 166 3.71 -7.80 -8.01
N ALA A 167 3.03 -6.70 -8.31
CA ALA A 167 3.05 -6.11 -9.65
C ALA A 167 4.37 -5.38 -9.94
N PHE A 168 4.82 -4.51 -9.03
CA PHE A 168 5.91 -3.58 -9.31
C PHE A 168 7.27 -4.06 -8.81
N THR A 169 7.35 -4.71 -7.64
CA THR A 169 8.64 -5.08 -7.03
C THR A 169 9.49 -5.99 -7.92
N PRO A 170 8.96 -7.09 -8.50
CA PRO A 170 9.74 -7.95 -9.36
C PRO A 170 10.31 -7.22 -10.58
N VAL A 171 9.48 -6.39 -11.21
CA VAL A 171 9.87 -5.65 -12.42
C VAL A 171 10.91 -4.59 -12.13
N ILE A 172 10.75 -3.86 -11.02
CA ILE A 172 11.73 -2.84 -10.60
C ILE A 172 13.06 -3.48 -10.26
N LEU A 173 13.07 -4.58 -9.49
CA LEU A 173 14.30 -5.32 -9.19
C LEU A 173 14.99 -5.82 -10.47
N CYS A 174 14.25 -6.46 -11.38
CA CYS A 174 14.81 -6.89 -12.66
C CYS A 174 15.35 -5.71 -13.47
N SER A 175 14.62 -4.59 -13.55
CA SER A 175 15.06 -3.41 -14.32
C SER A 175 16.33 -2.75 -13.78
N LEU A 176 16.57 -2.82 -12.47
CA LEU A 176 17.73 -2.23 -11.81
C LEU A 176 18.96 -3.14 -11.86
N PHE A 177 18.77 -4.45 -11.71
CA PHE A 177 19.87 -5.42 -11.55
C PHE A 177 20.10 -6.30 -12.78
N TRP A 178 19.21 -6.30 -13.77
CA TRP A 178 19.30 -7.15 -14.95
C TRP A 178 19.01 -6.37 -16.24
N ALA A 179 20.06 -6.25 -17.07
CA ALA A 179 20.02 -5.49 -18.33
C ALA A 179 19.06 -6.09 -19.37
N GLY A 180 18.73 -7.39 -19.27
CA GLY A 180 17.87 -8.08 -20.24
C GLY A 180 16.37 -7.87 -20.05
N THR A 181 15.97 -6.95 -19.17
CA THR A 181 14.55 -6.67 -18.90
C THR A 181 13.88 -6.04 -20.13
N SER A 182 13.06 -6.82 -20.83
CA SER A 182 12.28 -6.37 -21.98
C SER A 182 10.94 -5.72 -21.59
N ARG A 183 10.38 -4.87 -22.46
CA ARG A 183 9.06 -4.25 -22.23
C ARG A 183 7.94 -5.30 -22.11
N ALA A 184 8.01 -6.36 -22.90
CA ALA A 184 7.03 -7.44 -22.86
C ALA A 184 7.10 -8.22 -21.55
N GLY A 185 8.31 -8.51 -21.06
CA GLY A 185 8.48 -9.17 -19.76
C GLY A 185 8.07 -8.31 -18.58
N ALA A 186 8.36 -7.00 -18.63
CA ALA A 186 7.87 -6.07 -17.62
C ALA A 186 6.33 -6.07 -17.52
N LEU A 187 5.62 -5.97 -18.66
CA LEU A 187 4.16 -6.02 -18.68
C LEU A 187 3.61 -7.37 -18.20
N ALA A 188 4.19 -8.48 -18.66
CA ALA A 188 3.77 -9.82 -18.25
C ALA A 188 3.97 -10.05 -16.74
N GLY A 189 5.09 -9.56 -16.19
CA GLY A 189 5.37 -9.61 -14.75
C GLY A 189 4.40 -8.78 -13.92
N MET A 190 4.11 -7.54 -14.35
CA MET A 190 3.16 -6.67 -13.65
C MET A 190 1.77 -7.29 -13.59
N VAL A 191 1.24 -7.70 -14.74
CA VAL A 191 -0.11 -8.28 -14.83
C VAL A 191 -0.16 -9.64 -14.13
N GLY A 192 0.84 -10.49 -14.37
CA GLY A 192 0.90 -11.83 -13.80
C GLY A 192 1.08 -11.82 -12.28
N GLY A 193 1.92 -10.94 -11.74
CA GLY A 193 2.10 -10.79 -10.29
C GLY A 193 0.83 -10.28 -9.59
N PHE A 194 0.16 -9.28 -10.18
CA PHE A 194 -1.12 -8.77 -9.66
C PHE A 194 -2.21 -9.85 -9.70
N LEU A 195 -2.44 -10.46 -10.86
CA LEU A 195 -3.48 -11.49 -11.03
C LEU A 195 -3.21 -12.72 -10.17
N SER A 196 -1.93 -13.13 -10.04
CA SER A 196 -1.56 -14.23 -9.15
C SER A 196 -1.92 -13.93 -7.70
N THR A 197 -1.72 -12.68 -7.24
CA THR A 197 -2.12 -12.27 -5.89
C THR A 197 -3.63 -12.37 -5.69
N VAL A 198 -4.43 -11.92 -6.67
CA VAL A 198 -5.90 -12.02 -6.63
C VAL A 198 -6.36 -13.48 -6.62
N VAL A 199 -5.83 -14.31 -7.53
CA VAL A 199 -6.14 -15.74 -7.60
C VAL A 199 -5.73 -16.46 -6.32
N TRP A 200 -4.60 -16.08 -5.72
CA TRP A 200 -4.15 -16.67 -4.46
C TRP A 200 -5.14 -16.41 -3.32
N VAL A 201 -5.61 -15.17 -3.17
CA VAL A 201 -6.63 -14.82 -2.17
C VAL A 201 -7.92 -15.61 -2.37
N LEU A 202 -8.38 -15.73 -3.60
CA LEU A 202 -9.69 -16.31 -3.90
C LEU A 202 -9.73 -17.84 -3.78
N PHE A 203 -8.63 -18.53 -4.10
CA PHE A 203 -8.64 -19.98 -4.26
C PHE A 203 -7.68 -20.74 -3.34
N PHE A 204 -6.56 -20.13 -2.92
CA PHE A 204 -5.47 -20.85 -2.28
C PHE A 204 -5.18 -20.41 -0.85
N LYS A 205 -5.57 -19.19 -0.45
CA LYS A 205 -5.22 -18.63 0.86
C LYS A 205 -5.63 -19.52 2.03
N GLU A 206 -6.86 -20.03 2.01
CA GLU A 206 -7.40 -20.90 3.07
C GLU A 206 -6.71 -22.27 3.12
N GLN A 207 -6.16 -22.74 2.00
CA GLN A 207 -5.50 -24.05 1.89
C GLN A 207 -4.02 -24.02 2.29
N PHE A 208 -3.39 -22.85 2.29
CA PHE A 208 -1.96 -22.67 2.52
C PHE A 208 -1.64 -21.87 3.80
N TYR A 209 -2.32 -22.18 4.90
CA TYR A 209 -2.02 -21.62 6.24
C TYR A 209 -1.98 -20.08 6.31
N ASP A 210 -2.85 -19.39 5.55
CA ASP A 210 -2.84 -17.92 5.45
C ASP A 210 -1.46 -17.34 5.08
N LEU A 211 -0.76 -18.02 4.17
CA LEU A 211 0.46 -17.48 3.58
C LEU A 211 0.16 -16.13 2.94
N TYR A 212 0.97 -15.13 3.27
CA TYR A 212 0.83 -13.80 2.72
C TYR A 212 0.98 -13.83 1.20
N GLU A 213 -0.01 -13.28 0.51
CA GLU A 213 -0.27 -13.49 -0.92
C GLU A 213 0.74 -12.76 -1.81
N MET A 214 1.48 -11.83 -1.20
CA MET A 214 2.62 -11.17 -1.82
C MET A 214 3.71 -12.15 -2.20
N ILE A 215 3.96 -13.20 -1.39
CA ILE A 215 5.04 -14.16 -1.65
C ILE A 215 4.82 -14.90 -2.99
N PRO A 216 3.69 -15.60 -3.20
CA PRO A 216 3.42 -16.25 -4.48
C PRO A 216 3.27 -15.25 -5.63
N GLY A 217 2.61 -14.10 -5.40
CA GLY A 217 2.46 -13.06 -6.42
C GLY A 217 3.80 -12.50 -6.90
N PHE A 218 4.73 -12.25 -5.98
CA PHE A 218 6.10 -11.82 -6.31
C PHE A 218 6.84 -12.87 -7.13
N LEU A 219 6.76 -14.15 -6.73
CA LEU A 219 7.44 -15.23 -7.45
C LEU A 219 6.92 -15.37 -8.88
N VAL A 220 5.60 -15.34 -9.07
CA VAL A 220 5.00 -15.39 -10.41
C VAL A 220 5.38 -14.16 -11.23
N GLY A 221 5.30 -12.97 -10.65
CA GLY A 221 5.72 -11.74 -11.32
C GLY A 221 7.18 -11.80 -11.76
N PHE A 222 8.09 -12.24 -10.89
CA PHE A 222 9.51 -12.38 -11.18
C PHE A 222 9.79 -13.39 -12.29
N LEU A 223 9.21 -14.59 -12.21
CA LEU A 223 9.37 -15.63 -13.21
C LEU A 223 8.83 -15.21 -14.58
N LEU A 224 7.70 -14.52 -14.61
CA LEU A 224 7.14 -14.00 -15.86
C LEU A 224 7.99 -12.87 -16.43
N THR A 225 8.51 -11.96 -15.60
CA THR A 225 9.44 -10.93 -16.07
C THR A 225 10.66 -11.56 -16.71
N VAL A 226 11.34 -12.46 -16.02
CA VAL A 226 12.56 -13.09 -16.54
C VAL A 226 12.25 -13.97 -17.76
N GLY A 227 11.25 -14.86 -17.65
CA GLY A 227 10.95 -15.83 -18.70
C GLY A 227 10.47 -15.19 -20.01
N VAL A 228 9.59 -14.20 -19.93
CA VAL A 228 9.12 -13.49 -21.13
C VAL A 228 10.21 -12.58 -21.69
N SER A 229 11.03 -11.95 -20.83
CA SER A 229 12.16 -11.16 -21.31
C SER A 229 13.18 -12.00 -22.08
N LEU A 230 13.59 -13.15 -21.55
CA LEU A 230 14.49 -14.06 -22.27
C LEU A 230 13.89 -14.58 -23.60
N ALA A 231 12.57 -14.70 -23.69
CA ALA A 231 11.88 -15.12 -24.91
C ALA A 231 11.67 -13.99 -25.92
N THR A 232 11.90 -12.73 -25.52
CA THR A 232 11.70 -11.53 -26.36
C THR A 232 12.98 -10.74 -26.62
N GLU A 233 14.12 -11.20 -26.08
CA GLU A 233 15.47 -10.78 -26.45
C GLU A 233 15.92 -11.35 -27.81
#